data_AF-A0AA88Y3Q8-F1
#
_entry.id   AF-A0AA88Y3Q8-F1
#
_cell.length_a   1.000
_cell.length_b   1.000
_cell.length_c   1.000
_cell.angle_alpha   90.00
_cell.angle_beta   90.00
_cell.angle_gamma   90.00
#
_symmetry.space_group_name_H-M   'P 1'
#
loop_
_entity.id
_entity.type
_entity.pdbx_description
1 polymer ?
#
loop_
_entity_poly.entity_id
_entity_poly.type
_entity_poly.pdbx_seq_one_letter_code
_entity_poly.pdbx_strand_id
1 'polypeptide(L)'
;MAHELMLEITKMNSSYSPVIINEPSQWDEIVDGSRSLVIFIDDIFGKTNLDKKYLSAWEKRFDAMWACSSEGKVLLIIGCRKNILEEGKSTFEKYDLFKDEHTMDLSSPRYELSSNDKTGILMSYCIAFGVQTPSIPFDRNTLDKVLSHEEIRTIAQQRTLVGFPQLCNLFFTKPSFFEKGIDFFIHASEELVKDISFLRRRKRSEYAVLLYALLKNNCILSDDLDEQLMTDVCKVLNTSTLDCTDVQDLIVEQPLIAYLERSPVKKPLYQLKHITIFEAVLKSVSTSYPEFLLEHAHPNVLMSYIRSAN
;
A
#
# COMPACT_ATOMS: atom_id res chain seq x y z
N MET A 1 1.88 7.54 0.43
CA MET A 1 2.72 7.89 -0.74
C MET A 1 2.12 9.03 -1.57
N ALA A 2 0.96 8.84 -2.21
CA ALA A 2 0.30 9.87 -3.04
C ALA A 2 0.19 11.24 -2.34
N HIS A 3 -0.35 11.28 -1.12
CA HIS A 3 -0.55 12.53 -0.38
C HIS A 3 0.75 13.28 -0.07
N GLU A 4 1.81 12.58 0.32
CA GLU A 4 3.12 13.19 0.62
C GLU A 4 3.79 13.74 -0.64
N LEU A 5 3.74 13.00 -1.75
CA LEU A 5 4.23 13.47 -3.04
C LEU A 5 3.49 14.76 -3.46
N MET A 6 2.17 14.76 -3.32
CA MET A 6 1.33 15.92 -3.68
C MET A 6 1.65 17.13 -2.80
N LEU A 7 1.91 16.93 -1.50
CA LEU A 7 2.34 18.01 -0.60
C LEU A 7 3.69 18.59 -1.03
N GLU A 8 4.67 17.76 -1.39
CA GLU A 8 5.98 18.25 -1.84
C GLU A 8 5.88 19.02 -3.17
N ILE A 9 5.08 18.52 -4.12
CA ILE A 9 4.90 19.18 -5.41
C ILE A 9 4.19 20.53 -5.27
N THR A 10 3.18 20.62 -4.40
CA THR A 10 2.44 21.86 -4.15
C THR A 10 3.28 22.89 -3.40
N LYS A 11 4.20 22.47 -2.51
CA LYS A 11 5.19 23.38 -1.91
C LYS A 11 6.09 24.01 -2.97
N MET A 12 6.48 23.25 -3.99
CA MET A 12 7.31 23.74 -5.10
C MET A 12 6.50 24.55 -6.12
N ASN A 13 5.19 24.32 -6.21
CA ASN A 13 4.30 24.88 -7.23
C ASN A 13 2.99 25.40 -6.61
N SER A 14 3.07 26.51 -5.87
CA SER A 14 1.95 27.04 -5.07
C SER A 14 0.71 27.48 -5.87
N SER A 15 0.83 27.63 -7.19
CA SER A 15 -0.29 27.95 -8.09
C SER A 15 -1.19 26.75 -8.42
N TYR A 16 -0.77 25.54 -8.08
CA TYR A 16 -1.52 24.32 -8.40
C TYR A 16 -2.29 23.79 -7.20
N SER A 17 -3.54 23.40 -7.45
CA SER A 17 -4.35 22.68 -6.46
C SER A 17 -4.16 21.16 -6.60
N PRO A 18 -3.84 20.43 -5.51
CA PRO A 18 -3.64 18.98 -5.59
C PRO A 18 -4.98 18.23 -5.64
N VAL A 19 -5.07 17.24 -6.53
CA VAL A 19 -6.23 16.37 -6.70
C VAL A 19 -5.76 14.92 -6.82
N ILE A 20 -6.46 14.01 -6.14
CA ILE A 20 -6.30 12.56 -6.32
C ILE A 20 -7.54 12.05 -7.04
N ILE A 21 -7.37 11.41 -8.20
CA ILE A 21 -8.44 10.76 -8.94
C ILE A 21 -8.27 9.24 -8.78
N ASN A 22 -9.34 8.56 -8.36
CA ASN A 22 -9.35 7.12 -8.12
C ASN A 22 -10.20 6.37 -9.15
N GLU A 23 -11.12 7.07 -9.83
CA GLU A 23 -12.05 6.47 -10.79
C GLU A 23 -12.19 7.37 -12.03
N PRO A 24 -12.33 6.78 -13.24
CA PRO A 24 -12.44 7.53 -14.49
C PRO A 24 -13.56 8.57 -14.53
N SER A 25 -14.66 8.37 -13.81
CA SER A 25 -15.78 9.32 -13.73
C SER A 25 -15.36 10.66 -13.13
N GLN A 26 -14.47 10.65 -12.15
CA GLN A 26 -14.04 11.86 -11.44
C GLN A 26 -13.22 12.80 -12.33
N TRP A 27 -12.59 12.28 -13.39
CA TRP A 27 -11.86 13.11 -14.36
C TRP A 27 -12.78 14.17 -14.98
N ASP A 28 -13.96 13.75 -15.44
CA ASP A 28 -14.89 14.63 -16.14
C ASP A 28 -15.53 15.66 -15.19
N GLU A 29 -15.63 15.34 -13.91
CA GLU A 29 -16.19 16.22 -12.87
C GLU A 29 -15.19 17.28 -12.40
N ILE A 30 -13.90 16.93 -12.36
CA ILE A 30 -12.87 17.77 -11.74
C ILE A 30 -12.09 18.60 -12.77
N VAL A 31 -11.82 18.02 -13.94
CA VAL A 31 -10.97 18.65 -14.95
C VAL A 31 -11.82 19.47 -15.91
N ASP A 32 -12.06 20.73 -15.52
CA ASP A 32 -12.88 21.71 -16.25
C ASP A 32 -12.06 22.68 -17.13
N GLY A 33 -10.73 22.59 -17.09
CA GLY A 33 -9.81 23.45 -17.84
C GLY A 33 -9.65 24.88 -17.30
N SER A 34 -10.34 25.24 -16.22
CA SER A 34 -10.33 26.58 -15.62
C SER A 34 -9.29 26.73 -14.50
N ARG A 35 -8.86 25.63 -13.88
CA ARG A 35 -7.95 25.61 -12.74
C ARG A 35 -6.62 24.96 -13.08
N SER A 36 -5.55 25.47 -12.47
CA SER A 36 -4.25 24.80 -12.48
C SER A 36 -4.23 23.68 -11.45
N LEU A 37 -4.08 22.43 -11.89
CA LEU A 37 -4.20 21.24 -11.04
C LEU A 37 -2.94 20.38 -11.07
N VAL A 38 -2.52 19.87 -9.91
CA VAL A 38 -1.65 18.69 -9.88
C VAL A 38 -2.58 17.51 -9.67
N ILE A 39 -2.52 16.52 -10.56
CA ILE A 39 -3.40 15.35 -10.54
C ILE A 39 -2.55 14.10 -10.32
N PHE A 40 -2.91 13.31 -9.32
CA PHE A 40 -2.35 11.98 -9.10
C PHE A 40 -3.39 10.90 -9.34
N ILE A 41 -3.06 9.92 -10.17
CA ILE A 41 -3.87 8.74 -10.44
C ILE A 41 -3.00 7.52 -10.12
N ASP A 42 -3.33 6.80 -9.05
CA ASP A 42 -2.58 5.60 -8.66
C ASP A 42 -3.15 4.35 -9.34
N ASP A 43 -2.28 3.40 -9.67
CA ASP A 43 -2.64 2.09 -10.24
C ASP A 43 -3.76 2.19 -11.31
N ILE A 44 -3.60 3.12 -12.27
CA ILE A 44 -4.67 3.57 -13.19
C ILE A 44 -5.35 2.42 -13.98
N PHE A 45 -4.61 1.33 -14.23
CA PHE A 45 -5.05 0.17 -15.01
C PHE A 45 -5.23 -1.10 -14.18
N GLY A 46 -5.22 -0.98 -12.85
CA GLY A 46 -5.30 -2.09 -11.92
C GLY A 46 -4.01 -2.27 -11.12
N LYS A 47 -4.09 -3.12 -10.09
CA LYS A 47 -3.00 -3.35 -9.11
C LYS A 47 -2.18 -4.61 -9.37
N THR A 48 -2.80 -5.63 -9.97
CA THR A 48 -2.17 -6.93 -10.15
C THR A 48 -2.15 -7.35 -11.62
N ASN A 49 -3.31 -7.26 -12.29
CA ASN A 49 -3.48 -7.54 -13.72
C ASN A 49 -4.12 -6.34 -14.42
N LEU A 50 -4.01 -6.29 -15.75
CA LEU A 50 -4.68 -5.29 -16.57
C LEU A 50 -6.21 -5.41 -16.46
N ASP A 51 -6.85 -4.45 -15.80
CA ASP A 51 -8.30 -4.34 -15.77
C ASP A 51 -8.80 -3.71 -17.08
N LYS A 52 -9.30 -4.56 -17.98
CA LYS A 52 -9.81 -4.13 -19.29
C LYS A 52 -10.97 -3.13 -19.19
N LYS A 53 -11.80 -3.23 -18.16
CA LYS A 53 -12.94 -2.31 -17.96
C LYS A 53 -12.42 -0.93 -17.56
N TYR A 54 -11.47 -0.88 -16.63
CA TYR A 54 -10.79 0.37 -16.26
C TYR A 54 -10.02 0.96 -17.43
N LEU A 55 -9.26 0.14 -18.17
CA LEU A 55 -8.54 0.56 -19.36
C LEU A 55 -9.50 1.21 -20.36
N SER A 56 -10.58 0.54 -20.77
CA SER A 56 -11.53 1.09 -21.74
C SER A 56 -12.24 2.36 -21.25
N ALA A 57 -12.37 2.54 -19.94
CA ALA A 57 -12.90 3.78 -19.38
C ALA A 57 -11.87 4.92 -19.45
N TRP A 58 -10.61 4.65 -19.10
CA TRP A 58 -9.52 5.62 -19.15
C TRP A 58 -9.07 5.98 -20.56
N GLU A 59 -9.06 5.02 -21.48
CA GLU A 59 -8.61 5.17 -22.86
C GLU A 59 -9.33 6.32 -23.59
N LYS A 60 -10.62 6.50 -23.28
CA LYS A 60 -11.45 7.60 -23.82
C LYS A 60 -10.99 9.00 -23.40
N ARG A 61 -10.09 9.11 -22.44
CA ARG A 61 -9.63 10.36 -21.82
C ARG A 61 -8.15 10.64 -22.07
N PHE A 62 -7.38 9.71 -22.63
CA PHE A 62 -5.93 9.88 -22.80
C PHE A 62 -5.56 11.12 -23.62
N ASP A 63 -6.28 11.40 -24.71
CA ASP A 63 -6.01 12.58 -25.53
C ASP A 63 -6.28 13.88 -24.76
N ALA A 64 -7.37 13.93 -23.96
CA ALA A 64 -7.68 15.08 -23.12
C ALA A 64 -6.65 15.25 -21.98
N MET A 65 -6.23 14.15 -21.37
CA MET A 65 -5.18 14.12 -20.35
C MET A 65 -3.87 14.71 -20.89
N TRP A 66 -3.47 14.29 -22.10
CA TRP A 66 -2.29 14.80 -22.78
C TRP A 66 -2.41 16.29 -23.13
N ALA A 67 -3.55 16.71 -23.71
CA ALA A 67 -3.78 18.11 -24.07
C ALA A 67 -3.68 19.04 -22.84
N CYS A 68 -4.36 18.71 -21.74
CA CYS A 68 -4.32 19.55 -20.54
C CYS A 68 -2.93 19.59 -19.87
N SER A 69 -2.16 18.50 -19.96
CA SER A 69 -0.80 18.46 -19.42
C SER A 69 0.19 19.25 -20.26
N SER A 70 0.09 19.16 -21.59
CA SER A 70 0.99 19.85 -22.52
C SER A 70 0.75 21.37 -22.58
N GLU A 71 -0.48 21.82 -22.31
CA GLU A 71 -0.80 23.24 -22.16
C GLU A 71 -0.26 23.87 -20.85
N GLY A 72 0.34 23.07 -19.96
CA GLY A 72 0.88 23.54 -18.67
C GLY A 72 -0.19 23.95 -17.66
N LYS A 73 -1.46 23.59 -17.88
CA LYS A 73 -2.55 23.79 -16.92
C LYS A 73 -2.59 22.68 -15.87
N VAL A 74 -2.19 21.47 -16.26
CA VAL A 74 -2.24 20.29 -15.39
C VAL A 74 -0.85 19.66 -15.27
N LEU A 75 -0.40 19.41 -14.04
CA LEU A 75 0.72 18.51 -13.77
C LEU A 75 0.14 17.12 -13.48
N LEU A 76 0.25 16.22 -14.45
CA LEU A 76 -0.34 14.90 -14.38
C LEU A 76 0.70 13.85 -13.98
N ILE A 77 0.38 13.07 -12.94
CA ILE A 77 1.22 11.98 -12.43
C ILE A 77 0.38 10.71 -12.41
N ILE A 78 0.83 9.72 -13.16
CA ILE A 78 0.14 8.44 -13.32
C ILE A 78 1.03 7.33 -12.75
N GLY A 79 0.52 6.64 -11.73
CA GLY A 79 1.09 5.41 -11.22
C GLY A 79 0.58 4.21 -12.03
N CYS A 80 1.49 3.36 -12.49
CA CYS A 80 1.17 2.10 -13.15
C CYS A 80 2.19 1.02 -12.78
N ARG A 81 1.74 -0.22 -12.67
CA ARG A 81 2.63 -1.37 -12.48
C ARG A 81 3.28 -1.75 -13.80
N LYS A 82 4.60 -1.97 -13.78
CA LYS A 82 5.38 -2.29 -14.97
C LYS A 82 4.82 -3.48 -15.76
N ASN A 83 4.44 -4.56 -15.08
CA ASN A 83 3.86 -5.74 -15.73
C ASN A 83 2.53 -5.44 -16.44
N ILE A 84 1.70 -4.54 -15.89
CA ILE A 84 0.43 -4.14 -16.49
C ILE A 84 0.67 -3.23 -17.71
N LEU A 85 1.65 -2.32 -17.61
CA LEU A 85 2.07 -1.48 -18.74
C LEU A 85 2.61 -2.34 -19.89
N GLU A 86 3.41 -3.37 -19.58
CA GLU A 86 3.94 -4.33 -20.56
C GLU A 86 2.82 -5.19 -21.19
N GLU A 87 1.86 -5.68 -20.39
CA GLU A 87 0.70 -6.45 -20.89
C GLU A 87 -0.12 -5.63 -21.90
N GLY A 88 -0.34 -4.34 -21.62
CA GLY A 88 -1.11 -3.43 -22.46
C GLY A 88 -0.30 -2.66 -23.51
N LYS A 89 0.99 -2.96 -23.69
CA LYS A 89 1.95 -2.15 -24.47
C LYS A 89 1.43 -1.73 -25.86
N SER A 90 0.87 -2.68 -26.61
CA SER A 90 0.32 -2.42 -27.96
C SER A 90 -0.83 -1.39 -28.00
N THR A 91 -1.52 -1.18 -26.88
CA THR A 91 -2.54 -0.15 -26.73
C THR A 91 -1.91 1.18 -26.35
N PHE A 92 -1.01 1.18 -25.36
CA PHE A 92 -0.41 2.40 -24.80
C PHE A 92 0.52 3.12 -25.78
N GLU A 93 1.26 2.39 -26.62
CA GLU A 93 2.18 2.96 -27.63
C GLU A 93 1.49 3.90 -28.64
N LYS A 94 0.16 3.85 -28.74
CA LYS A 94 -0.63 4.72 -29.64
C LYS A 94 -0.81 6.13 -29.09
N TYR A 95 -0.56 6.36 -27.81
CA TYR A 95 -0.86 7.61 -27.11
C TYR A 95 0.42 8.31 -26.67
N ASP A 96 0.50 9.62 -26.92
CA ASP A 96 1.65 10.44 -26.53
C ASP A 96 1.92 10.38 -25.01
N LEU A 97 0.86 10.27 -24.21
CA LEU A 97 0.91 10.18 -22.75
C LEU A 97 1.83 9.08 -22.21
N PHE A 98 2.02 7.98 -22.95
CA PHE A 98 2.79 6.81 -22.50
C PHE A 98 4.10 6.60 -23.28
N LYS A 99 4.56 7.61 -24.01
CA LYS A 99 5.88 7.56 -24.65
C LYS A 99 6.99 7.49 -23.61
N ASP A 100 8.12 6.89 -24.00
CA ASP A 100 9.28 6.67 -23.11
C ASP A 100 9.83 7.98 -22.52
N GLU A 101 9.74 9.10 -23.25
CA GLU A 101 10.16 10.43 -22.80
C GLU A 101 9.31 11.01 -21.66
N HIS A 102 8.11 10.46 -21.43
CA HIS A 102 7.20 10.84 -20.35
C HIS A 102 7.04 9.75 -19.30
N THR A 103 7.76 8.64 -19.43
CA THR A 103 7.64 7.47 -18.56
C THR A 103 8.89 7.28 -17.72
N MET A 104 8.72 6.99 -16.42
CA MET A 104 9.83 6.71 -15.51
C MET A 104 9.68 5.32 -14.91
N ASP A 105 10.61 4.41 -15.22
CA ASP A 105 10.65 3.08 -14.63
C ASP A 105 11.37 3.09 -13.26
N LEU A 106 10.60 3.19 -12.19
CA LEU A 106 11.10 3.16 -10.82
C LEU A 106 11.68 1.79 -10.38
N SER A 107 11.48 0.72 -11.17
CA SER A 107 12.11 -0.58 -10.94
C SER A 107 13.51 -0.69 -11.57
N SER A 108 13.90 0.30 -12.38
CA SER A 108 15.23 0.35 -12.98
C SER A 108 16.32 0.50 -11.92
N PRO A 109 17.50 -0.14 -12.09
CA PRO A 109 18.65 0.04 -11.18
C PRO A 109 19.05 1.50 -10.97
N ARG A 110 18.71 2.39 -11.91
CA ARG A 110 18.94 3.84 -11.79
C ARG A 110 18.22 4.46 -10.58
N TYR A 111 17.05 3.94 -10.22
CA TYR A 111 16.21 4.48 -9.15
C TYR A 111 16.13 3.54 -7.94
N GLU A 112 16.95 2.48 -7.92
CA GLU A 112 17.07 1.62 -6.75
C GLU A 112 17.61 2.43 -5.57
N LEU A 113 16.97 2.29 -4.40
CA LEU A 113 17.40 2.96 -3.18
C LEU A 113 18.84 2.54 -2.82
N SER A 114 19.76 3.50 -2.85
CA SER A 114 21.13 3.29 -2.41
C SER A 114 21.20 3.03 -0.90
N SER A 115 22.34 2.55 -0.41
CA SER A 115 22.56 2.44 1.05
C SER A 115 22.43 3.79 1.76
N ASN A 116 22.75 4.90 1.09
CA ASN A 116 22.60 6.24 1.66
C ASN A 116 21.12 6.63 1.78
N ASP A 117 20.32 6.37 0.74
CA ASP A 117 18.88 6.63 0.77
C ASP A 117 18.20 5.80 1.87
N LYS A 118 18.55 4.51 1.94
CA LYS A 118 18.07 3.59 2.99
C LYS A 118 18.47 4.06 4.39
N THR A 119 19.69 4.55 4.56
CA THR A 119 20.15 5.12 5.83
C THR A 119 19.31 6.35 6.20
N GLY A 120 19.06 7.27 5.26
CA GLY A 120 18.21 8.44 5.48
C GLY A 120 16.78 8.08 5.87
N ILE A 121 16.19 7.09 5.18
CA ILE A 121 14.86 6.55 5.51
C ILE A 121 14.87 5.96 6.92
N LEU A 122 15.83 5.09 7.25
CA LEU A 122 15.92 4.44 8.55
C LEU A 122 16.08 5.46 9.68
N MET A 123 16.92 6.47 9.50
CA MET A 123 17.12 7.55 10.47
C MET A 123 15.85 8.37 10.69
N SER A 124 15.08 8.64 9.63
CA SER A 124 13.79 9.35 9.75
C SER A 124 12.81 8.59 10.63
N TYR A 125 12.79 7.26 10.53
CA TYR A 125 12.01 6.40 11.43
C TYR A 125 12.58 6.38 12.86
N CYS A 126 13.92 6.32 13.04
CA CYS A 126 14.51 6.41 14.38
C CYS A 126 14.09 7.71 15.10
N ILE A 127 14.10 8.84 14.38
CA ILE A 127 13.64 10.13 14.92
C ILE A 127 12.15 10.06 15.28
N ALA A 128 11.30 9.61 14.35
CA ALA A 128 9.85 9.58 14.52
C ALA A 128 9.39 8.68 15.68
N PHE A 129 10.13 7.60 15.96
CA PHE A 129 9.82 6.64 17.01
C PHE A 129 10.66 6.84 18.28
N GLY A 130 11.45 7.91 18.37
CA GLY A 130 12.31 8.17 19.53
C GLY A 130 13.23 7.00 19.85
N VAL A 131 13.96 6.51 18.84
CA VAL A 131 14.98 5.45 18.96
C VAL A 131 16.35 6.10 19.04
N GLN A 132 17.13 5.70 20.04
CA GLN A 132 18.48 6.20 20.22
C GLN A 132 19.40 5.66 19.13
N THR A 133 20.14 6.57 18.53
CA THR A 133 21.22 6.23 17.61
C THR A 133 22.45 7.03 17.99
N PRO A 134 23.66 6.64 17.56
CA PRO A 134 24.86 7.42 17.83
C PRO A 134 24.81 8.87 17.32
N SER A 135 23.94 9.17 16.35
CA SER A 135 23.73 10.52 15.79
C SER A 135 22.58 11.28 16.46
N ILE A 136 21.77 10.62 17.30
CA ILE A 136 20.62 11.20 18.00
C ILE A 136 20.87 11.02 19.50
N PRO A 137 21.37 12.05 20.20
CA PRO A 137 21.71 11.93 21.62
C PRO A 137 20.47 11.65 22.47
N PHE A 138 20.69 10.95 23.58
CA PHE A 138 19.71 10.54 24.57
C PHE A 138 18.86 11.73 25.05
N ASP A 139 17.53 11.67 24.85
CA ASP A 139 16.55 12.51 25.53
C ASP A 139 15.82 11.66 26.59
N ARG A 140 15.35 12.27 27.68
CA ARG A 140 14.59 11.56 28.74
C ARG A 140 13.26 10.98 28.23
N ASN A 141 12.82 11.39 27.05
CA ASN A 141 11.64 10.86 26.36
C ASN A 141 11.96 9.76 25.34
N THR A 142 13.23 9.41 25.14
CA THR A 142 13.64 8.38 24.17
C THR A 142 13.38 7.00 24.78
N LEU A 143 12.68 6.13 24.05
CA LEU A 143 12.36 4.77 24.49
C LEU A 143 13.65 3.95 24.71
N ASP A 144 13.58 2.83 25.43
CA ASP A 144 14.67 1.84 25.62
C ASP A 144 15.14 1.16 24.31
N LYS A 145 14.75 1.70 23.15
CA LYS A 145 15.10 1.23 21.82
C LYS A 145 16.40 1.91 21.37
N VAL A 146 17.42 1.10 21.10
CA VAL A 146 18.74 1.56 20.63
C VAL A 146 19.10 0.82 19.35
N LEU A 147 19.69 1.52 18.38
CA LEU A 147 20.36 0.90 17.23
C LEU A 147 21.78 1.44 17.12
N SER A 148 22.75 0.54 17.01
CA SER A 148 24.16 0.86 16.80
C SER A 148 24.45 1.33 15.37
N HIS A 149 25.61 1.98 15.18
CA HIS A 149 26.10 2.35 13.84
C HIS A 149 26.22 1.13 12.91
N GLU A 150 26.65 -0.01 13.46
CA GLU A 150 26.85 -1.24 12.68
C GLU A 150 25.52 -1.84 12.24
N GLU A 151 24.50 -1.85 13.12
CA GLU A 151 23.16 -2.31 12.76
C GLU A 151 22.54 -1.43 11.67
N ILE A 152 22.63 -0.11 11.80
CA ILE A 152 22.12 0.84 10.80
C ILE A 152 22.78 0.59 9.44
N ARG A 153 24.11 0.46 9.42
CA ARG A 153 24.86 0.19 8.19
C ARG A 153 24.45 -1.15 7.59
N THR A 154 24.33 -2.20 8.41
CA THR A 154 24.00 -3.55 7.95
C THR A 154 22.59 -3.61 7.39
N ILE A 155 21.61 -2.98 8.06
CA ILE A 155 20.22 -2.86 7.59
C ILE A 155 20.18 -2.11 6.25
N ALA A 156 20.88 -0.98 6.12
CA ALA A 156 20.89 -0.18 4.89
C ALA A 156 21.58 -0.87 3.70
N GLN A 157 22.41 -1.88 3.96
CA GLN A 157 23.04 -2.70 2.92
C GLN A 157 22.16 -3.87 2.46
N GLN A 158 21.08 -4.19 3.18
CA GLN A 158 20.22 -5.31 2.80
C GLN A 158 19.49 -5.05 1.48
N ARG A 159 19.47 -6.09 0.63
CA ARG A 159 18.54 -6.16 -0.50
C ARG A 159 17.22 -6.73 0.00
N THR A 160 16.15 -5.98 -0.16
CA THR A 160 14.85 -6.33 0.37
C THR A 160 13.88 -6.59 -0.77
N LEU A 161 13.20 -7.73 -0.73
CA LEU A 161 12.13 -8.06 -1.68
C LEU A 161 10.86 -7.24 -1.43
N VAL A 162 10.68 -6.82 -0.18
CA VAL A 162 9.65 -5.88 0.25
C VAL A 162 10.22 -4.47 0.20
N GLY A 163 9.40 -3.47 -0.12
CA GLY A 163 9.82 -2.08 -0.13
C GLY A 163 10.46 -1.67 1.21
N PHE A 164 11.70 -1.15 1.16
CA PHE A 164 12.48 -0.82 2.35
C PHE A 164 11.75 0.13 3.33
N PRO A 165 11.06 1.20 2.88
CA PRO A 165 10.26 2.05 3.77
C PRO A 165 9.16 1.29 4.53
N GLN A 166 8.53 0.30 3.89
CA GLN A 166 7.50 -0.53 4.52
C GLN A 166 8.11 -1.44 5.59
N LEU A 167 9.30 -1.98 5.34
CA LEU A 167 10.01 -2.77 6.35
C LEU A 167 10.38 -1.93 7.56
N CYS A 168 10.86 -0.69 7.36
CA CYS A 168 11.05 0.24 8.46
C CYS A 168 9.74 0.48 9.22
N ASN A 169 8.63 0.74 8.52
CA ASN A 169 7.33 0.93 9.18
C ASN A 169 6.98 -0.26 10.10
N LEU A 170 7.10 -1.49 9.58
CA LEU A 170 6.82 -2.70 10.34
C LEU A 170 7.79 -2.87 11.53
N PHE A 171 9.08 -2.66 11.30
CA PHE A 171 10.13 -2.80 12.30
C PHE A 171 9.92 -1.86 13.50
N PHE A 172 9.57 -0.59 13.26
CA PHE A 172 9.38 0.36 14.35
C PHE A 172 7.99 0.28 15.00
N THR A 173 6.96 -0.07 14.22
CA THR A 173 5.58 -0.16 14.74
C THR A 173 5.38 -1.42 15.57
N LYS A 174 6.05 -2.54 15.25
CA LYS A 174 5.91 -3.80 15.99
C LYS A 174 7.10 -4.08 16.91
N PRO A 175 6.90 -4.14 18.25
CA PRO A 175 7.96 -4.49 19.19
C PRO A 175 8.63 -5.84 18.87
N SER A 176 7.85 -6.85 18.52
CA SER A 176 8.37 -8.19 18.19
C SER A 176 9.24 -8.24 16.92
N PHE A 177 9.11 -7.26 16.02
CA PHE A 177 10.00 -7.12 14.86
C PHE A 177 11.23 -6.28 15.21
N PHE A 178 11.06 -5.24 16.03
CA PHE A 178 12.18 -4.46 16.54
C PHE A 178 13.18 -5.34 17.32
N GLU A 179 12.69 -6.21 18.19
CA GLU A 179 13.50 -7.13 19.01
C GLU A 179 14.36 -8.10 18.18
N LYS A 180 13.97 -8.37 16.93
CA LYS A 180 14.74 -9.22 16.00
C LYS A 180 15.90 -8.48 15.34
N GLY A 181 15.97 -7.15 15.48
CA GLY A 181 17.06 -6.34 14.93
C GLY A 181 17.27 -6.58 13.43
N ILE A 182 18.52 -6.84 13.06
CA ILE A 182 18.93 -7.08 11.66
C ILE A 182 18.20 -8.30 11.06
N ASP A 183 17.94 -9.35 11.84
CA ASP A 183 17.37 -10.61 11.34
C ASP A 183 15.97 -10.39 10.73
N PHE A 184 15.22 -9.40 11.24
CA PHE A 184 13.95 -9.02 10.63
C PHE A 184 14.13 -8.56 9.18
N PHE A 185 15.16 -7.77 8.86
CA PHE A 185 15.39 -7.28 7.51
C PHE A 185 15.92 -8.37 6.57
N ILE A 186 16.69 -9.32 7.10
CA ILE A 186 17.20 -10.48 6.35
C ILE A 186 16.05 -11.43 5.98
N HIS A 187 15.14 -11.69 6.93
CA HIS A 187 14.07 -12.69 6.79
C HIS A 187 12.65 -12.10 6.74
N ALA A 188 12.52 -10.85 6.29
CA ALA A 188 11.29 -10.06 6.44
C ALA A 188 10.00 -10.76 5.97
N SER A 189 10.04 -11.38 4.79
CA SER A 189 8.88 -12.09 4.23
C SER A 189 8.46 -13.30 5.09
N GLU A 190 9.43 -14.05 5.60
CA GLU A 190 9.17 -15.19 6.48
C GLU A 190 8.63 -14.73 7.83
N GLU A 191 9.21 -13.67 8.40
CA GLU A 191 8.78 -13.10 9.67
C GLU A 191 7.36 -12.53 9.59
N LEU A 192 6.99 -11.91 8.47
CA LEU A 192 5.62 -11.45 8.24
C LEU A 192 4.63 -12.63 8.15
N VAL A 193 4.97 -13.69 7.43
CA VAL A 193 4.10 -14.90 7.33
C VAL A 193 3.95 -15.58 8.70
N LYS A 194 5.03 -15.66 9.48
CA LYS A 194 4.99 -16.20 10.85
C LYS A 194 4.08 -15.36 11.74
N ASP A 195 4.17 -14.04 11.68
CA ASP A 195 3.34 -13.14 12.50
C ASP A 195 1.85 -13.22 12.12
N ILE A 196 1.51 -13.22 10.82
CA ILE A 196 0.12 -13.42 10.37
C ILE A 196 -0.41 -14.79 10.81
N SER A 197 0.43 -15.83 10.75
CA SER A 197 0.07 -17.16 11.25
C SER A 197 -0.14 -17.19 12.77
N PHE A 198 0.64 -16.40 13.51
CA PHE A 198 0.46 -16.22 14.95
C PHE A 198 -0.87 -15.52 15.23
N LEU A 199 -1.22 -14.46 14.51
CA LEU A 199 -2.51 -13.78 14.64
C LEU A 199 -3.67 -14.76 14.45
N ARG A 200 -3.66 -15.52 13.35
CA ARG A 200 -4.69 -16.53 13.09
C ARG A 200 -4.88 -17.54 14.23
N ARG A 201 -3.80 -17.91 14.92
CA ARG A 201 -3.84 -18.94 15.98
C ARG A 201 -4.18 -18.38 17.36
N ARG A 202 -3.74 -17.15 17.67
CA ARG A 202 -3.73 -16.60 19.04
C ARG A 202 -4.52 -15.31 19.21
N LYS A 203 -4.75 -14.57 18.12
CA LYS A 203 -5.38 -13.24 18.06
C LYS A 203 -6.39 -13.24 16.91
N ARG A 204 -7.40 -14.11 17.06
CA ARG A 204 -8.33 -14.48 15.98
C ARG A 204 -9.21 -13.33 15.54
N SER A 205 -9.63 -12.46 16.47
CA SER A 205 -10.42 -11.27 16.15
C SER A 205 -9.62 -10.30 15.29
N GLU A 206 -8.33 -10.08 15.60
CA GLU A 206 -7.47 -9.23 14.80
C GLU A 206 -7.20 -9.84 13.42
N TYR A 207 -7.00 -11.17 13.36
CA TYR A 207 -6.90 -11.87 12.07
C TYR A 207 -8.21 -11.82 11.27
N ALA A 208 -9.39 -11.85 11.93
CA ALA A 208 -10.68 -11.73 11.29
C ALA A 208 -10.83 -10.40 10.54
N VAL A 209 -10.40 -9.29 11.15
CA VAL A 209 -10.39 -7.97 10.49
C VAL A 209 -9.49 -7.97 9.25
N LEU A 210 -8.28 -8.55 9.33
CA LEU A 210 -7.37 -8.65 8.19
C LEU A 210 -7.93 -9.55 7.07
N LEU A 211 -8.56 -10.67 7.43
CA LEU A 211 -9.20 -11.58 6.49
C LEU A 211 -10.41 -10.92 5.82
N TYR A 212 -11.24 -10.19 6.57
CA TYR A 212 -12.34 -9.43 6.01
C TYR A 212 -11.84 -8.40 4.99
N ALA A 213 -10.78 -7.64 5.32
CA ALA A 213 -10.16 -6.70 4.40
C ALA A 213 -9.73 -7.38 3.10
N LEU A 214 -9.07 -8.54 3.20
CA LEU A 214 -8.68 -9.35 2.05
C LEU A 214 -9.89 -9.73 1.19
N LEU A 215 -10.94 -10.30 1.79
CA LEU A 215 -12.13 -10.78 1.08
C LEU A 215 -12.90 -9.64 0.40
N LYS A 216 -12.92 -8.44 0.99
CA LYS A 216 -13.51 -7.23 0.42
C LYS A 216 -12.57 -6.44 -0.49
N ASN A 217 -11.56 -7.08 -1.09
CA ASN A 217 -10.63 -6.43 -2.04
C ASN A 217 -9.88 -5.22 -1.42
N ASN A 218 -9.32 -5.44 -0.23
CA ASN A 218 -8.57 -4.46 0.55
C ASN A 218 -9.41 -3.26 1.07
N CYS A 219 -10.70 -3.48 1.34
CA CYS A 219 -11.65 -2.44 1.72
C CYS A 219 -12.35 -2.79 3.03
N ILE A 220 -12.22 -1.94 4.05
CA ILE A 220 -13.03 -1.99 5.27
C ILE A 220 -13.75 -0.66 5.43
N LEU A 221 -15.07 -0.66 5.27
CA LEU A 221 -15.93 0.46 5.69
C LEU A 221 -16.34 0.19 7.14
N SER A 222 -15.73 0.90 8.08
CA SER A 222 -15.91 0.57 9.50
C SER A 222 -17.28 0.99 10.05
N ASP A 223 -18.05 1.77 9.29
CA ASP A 223 -19.42 2.22 9.57
C ASP A 223 -20.49 1.47 8.76
N ASP A 224 -20.07 0.63 7.81
CA ASP A 224 -20.93 -0.15 6.92
C ASP A 224 -20.27 -1.51 6.65
N LEU A 225 -20.16 -2.32 7.71
CA LEU A 225 -19.67 -3.69 7.60
C LEU A 225 -20.74 -4.59 7.00
N ASP A 226 -20.31 -5.49 6.14
CA ASP A 226 -21.11 -6.64 5.74
C ASP A 226 -21.18 -7.61 6.93
N GLU A 227 -22.22 -7.45 7.75
CA GLU A 227 -22.43 -8.22 8.98
C GLU A 227 -22.47 -9.72 8.73
N GLN A 228 -23.05 -10.14 7.60
CA GLN A 228 -23.15 -11.54 7.24
C GLN A 228 -21.75 -12.10 6.94
N LEU A 229 -20.99 -11.43 6.09
CA LEU A 229 -19.61 -11.85 5.78
C LEU A 229 -18.73 -11.85 7.03
N MET A 230 -18.81 -10.81 7.86
CA MET A 230 -18.03 -10.75 9.11
C MET A 230 -18.41 -11.90 10.06
N THR A 231 -19.71 -12.20 10.17
CA THR A 231 -20.19 -13.33 10.96
C THR A 231 -19.61 -14.65 10.45
N ASP A 232 -19.58 -14.86 9.14
CA ASP A 232 -19.04 -16.09 8.56
C ASP A 232 -17.52 -16.19 8.69
N VAL A 233 -16.81 -15.06 8.60
CA VAL A 233 -15.38 -14.96 8.97
C VAL A 233 -15.16 -15.36 10.42
N CYS A 234 -15.97 -14.85 11.36
CA CYS A 234 -15.82 -15.18 12.78
C CYS A 234 -16.11 -16.66 13.05
N LYS A 235 -17.11 -17.24 12.37
CA LYS A 235 -17.42 -18.67 12.45
C LYS A 235 -16.28 -19.54 11.96
N VAL A 236 -15.73 -19.28 10.77
CA VAL A 236 -14.66 -20.13 10.20
C VAL A 236 -13.38 -20.07 11.04
N LEU A 237 -13.13 -18.92 11.69
CA LEU A 237 -12.00 -18.74 12.61
C LEU A 237 -12.28 -19.24 14.03
N ASN A 238 -13.52 -19.61 14.35
CA ASN A 238 -13.96 -19.97 15.70
C ASN A 238 -13.58 -18.88 16.72
N THR A 239 -14.09 -17.67 16.49
CA THR A 239 -13.93 -16.49 17.37
C THR A 239 -15.28 -15.84 17.66
N SER A 240 -15.33 -14.90 18.61
CA SER A 240 -16.53 -14.11 18.88
C SER A 240 -16.95 -13.33 17.63
N THR A 241 -18.27 -13.20 17.44
CA THR A 241 -18.83 -12.27 16.45
C THR A 241 -18.30 -10.87 16.72
N LEU A 242 -17.96 -10.15 15.65
CA LEU A 242 -17.49 -8.77 15.71
C LEU A 242 -18.51 -7.88 15.02
N ASP A 243 -18.93 -6.82 15.70
CA ASP A 243 -19.73 -5.75 15.11
C ASP A 243 -18.86 -4.57 14.62
N CYS A 244 -19.50 -3.51 14.11
CA CYS A 244 -18.79 -2.31 13.65
C CYS A 244 -17.96 -1.65 14.76
N THR A 245 -18.45 -1.63 16.00
CA THR A 245 -17.75 -1.02 17.13
C THR A 245 -16.53 -1.86 17.49
N ASP A 246 -16.67 -3.18 17.58
CA ASP A 246 -15.56 -4.09 17.84
C ASP A 246 -14.45 -3.92 16.79
N VAL A 247 -14.81 -3.84 15.51
CA VAL A 247 -13.83 -3.66 14.42
C VAL A 247 -13.13 -2.30 14.53
N GLN A 248 -13.85 -1.23 14.85
CA GLN A 248 -13.25 0.09 15.04
C GLN A 248 -12.24 0.10 16.19
N ASP A 249 -12.60 -0.52 17.31
CA ASP A 249 -11.73 -0.65 18.48
C ASP A 249 -10.47 -1.47 18.15
N LEU A 250 -10.63 -2.61 17.48
CA LEU A 250 -9.50 -3.45 17.07
C LEU A 250 -8.55 -2.74 16.09
N ILE A 251 -9.08 -1.92 15.17
CA ILE A 251 -8.26 -1.20 14.19
C ILE A 251 -7.31 -0.21 14.86
N VAL A 252 -7.71 0.38 15.99
CA VAL A 252 -6.86 1.30 16.76
C VAL A 252 -5.93 0.58 17.75
N GLU A 253 -6.01 -0.75 17.85
CA GLU A 253 -5.10 -1.55 18.67
C GLU A 253 -3.78 -1.90 17.97
N GLN A 254 -2.75 -2.15 18.79
CA GLN A 254 -1.36 -2.31 18.37
C GLN A 254 -0.98 -3.53 17.51
N PRO A 255 -1.79 -4.57 17.22
CA PRO A 255 -1.43 -5.42 16.09
C PRO A 255 -1.89 -4.82 14.77
N LEU A 256 -3.04 -4.16 14.70
CA LEU A 256 -3.67 -3.75 13.44
C LEU A 256 -3.17 -2.41 12.91
N ILE A 257 -2.75 -1.48 13.78
CA ILE A 257 -2.08 -0.24 13.35
C ILE A 257 -0.86 -0.52 12.47
N ALA A 258 -0.17 -1.65 12.66
CA ALA A 258 0.97 -2.03 11.82
C ALA A 258 0.58 -2.47 10.40
N TYR A 259 -0.66 -2.96 10.22
CA TYR A 259 -1.11 -3.60 8.98
C TYR A 259 -2.15 -2.82 8.20
N LEU A 260 -2.92 -1.99 8.88
CA LEU A 260 -3.98 -1.19 8.30
C LEU A 260 -3.62 0.29 8.31
N GLU A 261 -4.02 0.99 7.25
CA GLU A 261 -4.03 2.44 7.19
C GLU A 261 -5.43 2.94 6.88
N ARG A 262 -5.71 4.15 7.34
CA ARG A 262 -6.92 4.87 6.98
C ARG A 262 -6.72 5.50 5.60
N SER A 263 -7.66 5.26 4.69
CA SER A 263 -7.68 5.97 3.41
C SER A 263 -7.90 7.46 3.64
N PRO A 264 -7.09 8.34 3.03
CA PRO A 264 -7.29 9.78 3.15
C PRO A 264 -8.49 10.27 2.34
N VAL A 265 -9.03 9.46 1.42
CA VAL A 265 -9.97 9.91 0.39
C VAL A 265 -11.44 9.55 0.69
N LYS A 266 -11.69 8.38 1.31
CA LYS A 266 -13.05 7.95 1.69
C LYS A 266 -13.07 7.72 3.21
N LYS A 267 -14.06 8.26 3.92
CA LYS A 267 -14.16 8.12 5.39
C LYS A 267 -15.45 7.39 5.78
N PRO A 268 -15.38 6.44 6.73
CA PRO A 268 -14.21 5.77 7.30
C PRO A 268 -13.81 4.51 6.49
N LEU A 269 -12.90 4.66 5.53
CA LEU A 269 -12.32 3.53 4.81
C LEU A 269 -10.94 3.17 5.36
N TYR A 270 -10.72 1.90 5.70
CA TYR A 270 -9.41 1.32 6.03
C TYR A 270 -8.98 0.27 4.99
N GLN A 271 -7.67 0.14 4.80
CA GLN A 271 -7.07 -0.79 3.86
C GLN A 271 -5.75 -1.36 4.41
N LEU A 272 -5.32 -2.53 3.94
CA LEU A 272 -3.98 -3.05 4.23
C LEU A 272 -2.94 -2.11 3.62
N LYS A 273 -1.94 -1.74 4.42
CA LYS A 273 -0.88 -0.78 4.06
C LYS A 273 -0.05 -1.18 2.86
N HIS A 274 0.12 -2.49 2.64
CA HIS A 274 1.06 -2.99 1.65
C HIS A 274 0.66 -4.34 1.08
N ILE A 275 0.98 -4.56 -0.20
CA ILE A 275 0.67 -5.80 -0.92
C ILE A 275 1.28 -7.04 -0.26
N THR A 276 2.46 -6.93 0.35
CA THR A 276 3.08 -8.05 1.05
C THR A 276 2.26 -8.51 2.27
N ILE A 277 1.57 -7.60 2.95
CA ILE A 277 0.66 -7.95 4.05
C ILE A 277 -0.55 -8.70 3.49
N PHE A 278 -1.12 -8.17 2.39
CA PHE A 278 -2.20 -8.82 1.65
C PHE A 278 -1.81 -10.25 1.24
N GLU A 279 -0.63 -10.43 0.65
CA GLU A 279 -0.11 -11.75 0.25
C GLU A 279 0.12 -12.69 1.43
N ALA A 280 0.59 -12.17 2.57
CA ALA A 280 0.77 -12.98 3.77
C ALA A 280 -0.57 -13.46 4.35
N VAL A 281 -1.60 -12.61 4.36
CA VAL A 281 -2.97 -12.98 4.77
C VAL A 281 -3.56 -13.99 3.79
N LEU A 282 -3.42 -13.73 2.49
CA LEU A 282 -3.87 -14.61 1.40
C LEU A 282 -3.25 -16.01 1.52
N LYS A 283 -1.92 -16.08 1.69
CA LYS A 283 -1.20 -17.34 1.89
C LYS A 283 -1.67 -18.09 3.14
N SER A 284 -1.92 -17.37 4.24
CA SER A 284 -2.40 -17.96 5.48
C SER A 284 -3.78 -18.59 5.33
N VAL A 285 -4.73 -17.87 4.71
CA VAL A 285 -6.10 -18.38 4.51
C VAL A 285 -6.16 -19.44 3.43
N SER A 286 -5.45 -19.30 2.30
CA SER A 286 -5.48 -20.29 1.22
C SER A 286 -4.92 -21.65 1.65
N THR A 287 -3.97 -21.66 2.59
CA THR A 287 -3.42 -22.90 3.16
C THR A 287 -4.40 -23.59 4.12
N SER A 288 -5.32 -22.84 4.73
CA SER A 288 -6.07 -23.29 5.90
C SER A 288 -7.58 -23.43 5.65
N TYR A 289 -8.13 -22.56 4.82
CA TYR A 289 -9.54 -22.43 4.48
C TYR A 289 -9.72 -22.06 2.99
N PRO A 290 -9.18 -22.86 2.05
CA PRO A 290 -9.25 -22.55 0.62
C PRO A 290 -10.69 -22.45 0.09
N GLU A 291 -11.59 -23.32 0.55
CA GLU A 291 -13.00 -23.31 0.14
C GLU A 291 -13.70 -22.01 0.56
N PHE A 292 -13.49 -21.58 1.81
CA PHE A 292 -14.04 -20.33 2.33
C PHE A 292 -13.56 -19.12 1.52
N LEU A 293 -12.26 -19.09 1.15
CA LEU A 293 -11.70 -18.06 0.30
C LEU A 293 -12.37 -18.04 -1.08
N LEU A 294 -12.57 -19.19 -1.72
CA LEU A 294 -13.19 -19.27 -3.05
C LEU A 294 -14.66 -18.83 -3.05
N GLU A 295 -15.39 -19.13 -1.97
CA GLU A 295 -16.81 -18.79 -1.83
C GLU A 295 -17.04 -17.30 -1.54
N HIS A 296 -16.18 -16.68 -0.72
CA HIS A 296 -16.44 -15.35 -0.18
C HIS A 296 -15.52 -14.25 -0.71
N ALA A 297 -14.42 -14.58 -1.37
CA ALA A 297 -13.51 -13.56 -1.89
C ALA A 297 -14.17 -12.78 -3.03
N HIS A 298 -13.99 -11.46 -3.00
CA HIS A 298 -14.36 -10.60 -4.10
C HIS A 298 -13.70 -11.10 -5.41
N PRO A 299 -14.41 -11.13 -6.56
CA PRO A 299 -13.88 -11.66 -7.81
C PRO A 299 -12.52 -11.08 -8.21
N ASN A 300 -12.31 -9.78 -8.01
CA ASN A 300 -11.02 -9.14 -8.27
C ASN A 300 -9.86 -9.74 -7.48
N VAL A 301 -10.09 -10.20 -6.24
CA VAL A 301 -9.06 -10.86 -5.43
C VAL A 301 -8.68 -12.19 -6.06
N LEU A 302 -9.66 -12.99 -6.46
CA LEU A 302 -9.40 -14.27 -7.13
C LEU A 302 -8.73 -14.06 -8.48
N MET A 303 -9.27 -13.16 -9.31
CA MET A 303 -8.75 -12.86 -10.65
C MET A 303 -7.38 -12.22 -10.64
N SER A 304 -6.99 -11.51 -9.57
CA SER A 304 -5.64 -10.97 -9.42
C SER A 304 -4.58 -12.06 -9.29
N TYR A 305 -4.95 -13.26 -8.81
CA TYR A 305 -4.00 -14.35 -8.54
C TYR A 305 -4.23 -15.60 -9.40
N ILE A 306 -5.32 -15.64 -10.19
CA ILE A 306 -5.49 -16.61 -11.28
C ILE A 306 -4.64 -16.14 -12.47
N ARG A 307 -3.49 -16.77 -12.69
CA ARG A 307 -2.76 -16.61 -13.95
C ARG A 307 -3.50 -17.40 -15.03
N SER A 308 -3.95 -16.72 -16.08
CA SER A 308 -4.34 -17.41 -17.30
C SER A 308 -3.12 -18.19 -17.80
N ALA A 309 -3.26 -19.51 -17.96
CA ALA A 309 -2.26 -20.32 -18.63
C ALA A 309 -2.21 -19.87 -20.10
N ASN A 310 -1.26 -19.00 -20.41
CA ASN A 310 -0.86 -18.64 -21.76
C ASN A 310 0.54 -19.18 -22.01
#